data_AF-A0A7W9Q4Q6-F1
#
_entry.id   AF-A0A7W9Q4Q6-F1
#
_cell.length_a   1.000
_cell.length_b   1.000
_cell.length_c   1.000
_cell.angle_alpha   90.00
_cell.angle_beta   90.00
_cell.angle_gamma   90.00
#
_symmetry.space_group_name_H-M   'P 1'
#
loop_
_entity.id
_entity.type
_entity.pdbx_description
1 polymer ?
#
loop_
_entity_poly.entity_id
_entity_poly.type
_entity_poly.pdbx_seq_one_letter_code
_entity_poly.pdbx_strand_id
1 'polypeptide(L)'
;MIATWEPAAPGVLRLPSGRLIRGRGLRRALPVGPVPDFALYLRGRTPPPVAWEARWLRWPDFWLPSDRTAASAAMREAWTRAETERVEIACGGGVGRTGTALACLAVLDGVPKGEAVTYVREHYAPRAVETPWQRRFVAGFA
;
A
#
# COMPACT_ATOMS: atom_id res chain seq x y z
N MET A 1 -0.08 23.45 -4.12
CA MET A 1 1.10 22.82 -4.75
C MET A 1 0.83 21.33 -4.74
N ILE A 2 0.78 20.67 -5.90
CA ILE A 2 0.70 19.21 -5.97
C ILE A 2 2.05 18.69 -5.46
N ALA A 3 2.05 17.88 -4.41
CA ALA A 3 3.27 17.38 -3.82
C ALA A 3 3.09 15.87 -3.64
N THR A 4 3.54 15.12 -4.64
CA THR A 4 3.65 13.66 -4.59
C THR A 4 5.01 13.25 -4.03
N TRP A 5 5.26 11.93 -3.90
CA TRP A 5 6.57 11.45 -3.47
C TRP A 5 7.66 11.71 -4.51
N GLU A 6 8.91 11.77 -4.08
CA GLU A 6 10.05 11.68 -4.99
C GLU A 6 10.17 10.23 -5.51
N PRO A 7 10.20 9.98 -6.85
CA PRO A 7 10.24 8.63 -7.42
C PRO A 7 11.36 7.73 -6.87
N ALA A 8 12.54 8.30 -6.62
CA ALA A 8 13.71 7.54 -6.12
C ALA A 8 13.73 7.37 -4.59
N ALA A 9 12.74 7.91 -3.87
CA ALA A 9 12.73 7.82 -2.42
C ALA A 9 12.48 6.38 -1.93
N PRO A 10 13.05 5.97 -0.78
CA PRO A 10 12.92 4.62 -0.27
C PRO A 10 11.46 4.15 -0.12
N GLY A 11 11.18 2.95 -0.61
CA GLY A 11 9.86 2.31 -0.51
C GLY A 11 8.78 2.93 -1.40
N VAL A 12 9.13 3.84 -2.32
CA VAL A 12 8.18 4.37 -3.31
C VAL A 12 8.02 3.39 -4.45
N LEU A 13 6.77 3.00 -4.70
CA LEU A 13 6.35 2.28 -5.89
C LEU A 13 5.81 3.30 -6.90
N ARG A 14 6.35 3.29 -8.12
CA ARG A 14 5.75 3.97 -9.26
C ARG A 14 4.78 3.02 -9.95
N LEU A 15 3.53 3.45 -10.10
CA LEU A 15 2.49 2.71 -10.84
C LEU A 15 2.51 3.06 -12.34
N PRO A 16 1.88 2.26 -13.23
CA PRO A 16 1.85 2.52 -14.67
C PRO A 16 1.40 3.93 -15.09
N SER A 17 0.42 4.51 -14.40
CA SER A 17 -0.08 5.87 -14.63
C SER A 17 0.89 6.98 -14.22
N GLY A 18 2.01 6.62 -13.57
CA GLY A 18 2.97 7.56 -13.00
C GLY A 18 2.67 7.96 -11.55
N ARG A 19 1.54 7.52 -10.97
CA ARG A 19 1.25 7.70 -9.55
C ARG A 19 2.33 7.08 -8.68
N LEU A 20 2.66 7.74 -7.57
CA LEU A 20 3.72 7.34 -6.66
C LEU A 20 3.13 7.05 -5.28
N ILE A 21 3.35 5.84 -4.77
CA ILE A 21 2.82 5.39 -3.48
C ILE A 21 3.96 4.83 -2.64
N ARG A 22 4.09 5.30 -1.39
CA ARG A 22 5.12 4.80 -0.48
C ARG A 22 4.60 3.62 0.33
N GLY A 23 5.25 2.47 0.23
CA GLY A 23 5.11 1.37 1.17
C GLY A 23 6.03 1.54 2.39
N ARG A 24 5.52 1.25 3.60
CA ARG A 24 6.34 1.32 4.83
C ARG A 24 6.07 0.21 5.83
N GLY A 25 7.10 -0.15 6.59
CA GLY A 25 6.99 -0.97 7.80
C GLY A 25 6.95 -0.10 9.06
N LEU A 26 5.85 -0.12 9.79
CA LEU A 26 5.62 0.66 11.01
C LEU A 26 6.53 0.29 12.18
N ARG A 27 7.20 -0.87 12.13
CA ARG A 27 8.23 -1.25 13.12
C ARG A 27 9.55 -0.48 12.92
N ARG A 28 9.73 0.19 11.78
CA ARG A 28 10.90 1.01 11.49
C ARG A 28 10.57 2.47 11.81
N ALA A 29 11.60 3.25 12.16
CA ALA A 29 11.50 4.69 12.31
C ALA A 29 10.94 5.33 11.02
N LEU A 30 10.29 6.47 11.17
CA LEU A 30 9.85 7.27 10.02
C LEU A 30 11.09 7.70 9.22
N PRO A 31 11.14 7.48 7.90
CA PRO A 31 12.22 7.98 7.07
C PRO A 31 12.34 9.50 7.17
N VAL A 32 13.57 10.01 7.10
CA VAL A 32 13.82 11.45 6.99
C VAL A 32 13.18 11.98 5.71
N GLY A 33 12.60 13.18 5.79
CA GLY A 33 12.00 13.88 4.66
C GLY A 33 10.51 14.17 4.84
N PRO A 34 9.78 14.40 3.74
CA PRO A 34 8.37 14.77 3.83
C PRO A 34 7.53 13.65 4.44
N VAL A 35 6.52 14.04 5.21
CA VAL A 35 5.51 13.17 5.79
C VAL A 35 4.38 12.91 4.79
N PRO A 36 3.65 11.78 4.90
CA PRO A 36 2.46 11.56 4.08
C PRO A 36 1.39 12.62 4.34
N ASP A 37 0.62 12.93 3.31
CA ASP A 37 -0.64 13.67 3.47
C ASP A 37 -1.77 12.71 3.88
N PHE A 38 -1.72 11.47 3.35
CA PHE A 38 -2.67 10.40 3.62
C PHE A 38 -1.97 9.06 3.85
N ALA A 39 -2.48 8.27 4.80
CA ALA A 39 -1.98 6.92 5.04
C ALA A 39 -3.08 5.85 5.19
N LEU A 40 -2.84 4.66 4.64
CA LEU A 40 -3.59 3.44 4.97
C LEU A 40 -2.76 2.54 5.90
N TYR A 41 -3.27 2.30 7.11
CA TYR A 41 -2.67 1.42 8.09
C TYR A 41 -3.33 0.04 8.11
N LEU A 42 -2.56 -0.98 7.74
CA LEU A 42 -2.99 -2.37 7.61
C LEU A 42 -2.54 -3.15 8.85
N ARG A 43 -3.32 -3.05 9.95
CA ARG A 43 -2.94 -3.58 11.26
C ARG A 43 -4.08 -4.38 11.89
N GLY A 44 -3.73 -5.45 12.61
CA GLY A 44 -4.72 -6.25 13.35
C GLY A 44 -5.29 -5.54 14.58
N ARG A 45 -4.60 -4.50 15.06
CA ARG A 45 -4.99 -3.63 16.17
C ARG A 45 -4.91 -2.19 15.72
N THR A 46 -5.72 -1.32 16.34
CA THR A 46 -5.72 0.12 16.07
C THR A 46 -4.31 0.69 16.26
N PRO A 47 -3.76 1.40 15.25
CA PRO A 47 -2.47 2.07 15.38
C PRO A 47 -2.59 3.30 16.29
N PRO A 48 -1.47 3.78 16.88
CA PRO A 48 -1.44 5.08 17.56
C PRO A 48 -1.85 6.22 16.61
N PRO A 49 -2.39 7.34 17.15
CA PRO A 49 -2.70 8.51 16.35
C PRO A 49 -1.44 9.08 15.70
N VAL A 50 -1.63 9.73 14.55
CA VAL A 50 -0.58 10.39 13.77
C VAL A 50 -1.02 11.80 13.41
N ALA A 51 -0.08 12.66 13.04
CA ALA A 51 -0.33 14.07 12.76
C ALA A 51 -0.96 14.33 11.37
N TRP A 52 -1.08 13.30 10.54
CA TRP A 52 -1.66 13.36 9.19
C TRP A 52 -2.94 12.53 9.10
N GLU A 53 -3.68 12.70 8.01
CA GLU A 53 -4.90 11.93 7.80
C GLU A 53 -4.55 10.45 7.57
N ALA A 54 -5.22 9.56 8.31
CA ALA A 54 -4.98 8.13 8.17
C ALA A 54 -6.28 7.34 8.33
N ARG A 55 -6.45 6.33 7.47
CA ARG A 55 -7.46 5.29 7.66
C ARG A 55 -6.81 4.00 8.13
N TRP A 56 -7.48 3.34 9.06
CA TRP A 56 -7.06 2.04 9.56
C TRP A 56 -7.98 0.95 9.00
N LEU A 57 -7.36 -0.09 8.44
CA LEU A 57 -8.03 -1.33 8.09
C LEU A 57 -7.59 -2.42 9.05
N ARG A 58 -8.57 -3.09 9.67
CA ARG A 58 -8.32 -4.28 10.48
C ARG A 58 -7.81 -5.40 9.57
N TRP A 59 -6.51 -5.66 9.66
CA TRP A 59 -5.81 -6.63 8.82
C TRP A 59 -4.83 -7.44 9.68
N PRO A 60 -5.26 -8.62 10.21
CA PRO A 60 -4.42 -9.46 11.06
C PRO A 60 -3.14 -9.88 10.34
N ASP A 61 -2.07 -10.12 11.11
CA ASP A 61 -0.77 -10.42 10.50
C ASP A 61 -0.80 -11.73 9.72
N PHE A 62 -0.08 -11.77 8.59
CA PHE A 62 -0.12 -12.87 7.61
C PHE A 62 -1.49 -13.18 7.00
N TRP A 63 -2.60 -12.55 7.41
CA TRP A 63 -3.95 -12.84 6.92
C TRP A 63 -4.41 -11.84 5.83
N LEU A 64 -5.72 -11.85 5.57
CA LEU A 64 -6.46 -10.96 4.67
C LEU A 64 -7.19 -9.87 5.48
N PRO A 65 -7.67 -8.78 4.85
CA PRO A 65 -8.44 -7.77 5.58
C PRO A 65 -9.72 -8.40 6.14
N SER A 66 -10.11 -8.01 7.35
CA SER A 66 -11.32 -8.52 7.99
C SER A 66 -12.59 -8.10 7.26
N ASP A 67 -12.54 -6.95 6.58
CA ASP A 67 -13.60 -6.46 5.70
C ASP A 67 -13.00 -6.18 4.32
N ARG A 68 -13.44 -6.95 3.33
CA ARG A 68 -12.93 -6.83 1.95
C ARG A 68 -13.52 -5.62 1.24
N THR A 69 -14.77 -5.25 1.51
CA THR A 69 -15.44 -4.11 0.89
C THR A 69 -14.81 -2.81 1.37
N ALA A 70 -14.60 -2.69 2.69
CA ALA A 70 -13.89 -1.55 3.25
C ALA A 70 -12.45 -1.45 2.73
N ALA A 71 -11.77 -2.60 2.57
CA ALA A 71 -10.43 -2.63 1.97
C ALA A 71 -10.44 -2.13 0.52
N SER A 72 -11.35 -2.62 -0.33
CA SER A 72 -11.45 -2.18 -1.72
C SER A 72 -11.76 -0.69 -1.82
N ALA A 73 -12.67 -0.16 -1.00
CA ALA A 73 -13.00 1.26 -0.96
C ALA A 73 -11.78 2.11 -0.55
N ALA A 74 -11.05 1.70 0.49
CA ALA A 74 -9.85 2.39 0.93
C ALA A 74 -8.73 2.36 -0.12
N MET A 75 -8.53 1.25 -0.84
CA MET A 75 -7.55 1.19 -1.93
C MET A 75 -7.92 2.13 -3.08
N ARG A 76 -9.20 2.24 -3.44
CA ARG A 76 -9.65 3.20 -4.46
C ARG A 76 -9.40 4.64 -4.05
N GLU A 77 -9.67 4.98 -2.79
CA GLU A 77 -9.35 6.31 -2.25
C GLU A 77 -7.85 6.59 -2.27
N ALA A 78 -7.01 5.66 -1.80
CA ALA A 78 -5.56 5.80 -1.85
C ALA A 78 -5.06 6.02 -3.28
N TRP A 79 -5.62 5.29 -4.25
CA TRP A 79 -5.29 5.43 -5.66
C TRP A 79 -5.68 6.81 -6.22
N THR A 80 -6.89 7.29 -5.92
CA THR A 80 -7.35 8.63 -6.34
C THR A 80 -6.47 9.73 -5.72
N ARG A 81 -6.20 9.67 -4.42
CA ARG A 81 -5.39 10.68 -3.71
C ARG A 81 -3.94 10.71 -4.19
N ALA A 82 -3.38 9.56 -4.58
CA ALA A 82 -2.01 9.46 -5.08
C ALA A 82 -1.75 10.24 -6.39
N GLU A 83 -2.79 10.76 -7.04
CA GLU A 83 -2.65 11.70 -8.16
C GLU A 83 -2.05 13.03 -7.72
N THR A 84 -2.32 13.49 -6.50
CA THR A 84 -1.89 14.82 -6.04
C THR A 84 -1.25 14.86 -4.65
N GLU A 85 -1.32 13.76 -3.90
CA GLU A 85 -0.91 13.68 -2.50
C GLU A 85 0.18 12.62 -2.26
N ARG A 86 0.96 12.80 -1.19
CA ARG A 86 1.88 11.78 -0.66
C ARG A 86 1.11 10.69 0.07
N VAL A 87 0.71 9.66 -0.66
CA VAL A 87 -0.01 8.50 -0.11
C VAL A 87 0.96 7.44 0.42
N GLU A 88 0.75 7.01 1.67
CA GLU A 88 1.51 5.94 2.32
C GLU A 88 0.64 4.71 2.61
N ILE A 89 1.18 3.51 2.38
CA ILE A 89 0.56 2.23 2.75
C ILE A 89 1.48 1.50 3.72
N ALA A 90 1.02 1.25 4.94
CA ALA A 90 1.90 0.69 5.97
C ALA A 90 1.29 -0.45 6.78
N CYS A 91 2.10 -1.49 7.00
CA CYS A 91 1.81 -2.58 7.92
C CYS A 91 2.96 -2.73 8.92
N GLY A 92 2.99 -3.78 9.74
CA GLY A 92 4.09 -3.99 10.68
C GLY A 92 5.47 -4.09 10.01
N GLY A 93 5.59 -4.93 8.98
CA GLY A 93 6.86 -5.23 8.32
C GLY A 93 7.11 -4.49 7.00
N GLY A 94 6.07 -3.91 6.38
CA GLY A 94 6.18 -3.25 5.08
C GLY A 94 6.33 -4.22 3.89
N VAL A 95 6.11 -5.54 4.07
CA VAL A 95 6.38 -6.54 3.02
C VAL A 95 5.12 -7.30 2.60
N GLY A 96 4.48 -8.09 3.47
CA GLY A 96 3.31 -8.89 3.08
C GLY A 96 2.04 -8.08 2.87
N ARG A 97 1.42 -7.58 3.94
CA ARG A 97 0.17 -6.82 3.84
C ARG A 97 0.33 -5.54 3.02
N THR A 98 1.44 -4.81 3.23
CA THR A 98 1.79 -3.64 2.41
C THR A 98 1.95 -4.04 0.94
N GLY A 99 2.74 -5.07 0.63
CA GLY A 99 2.89 -5.55 -0.74
C GLY A 99 1.57 -6.05 -1.36
N THR A 100 0.70 -6.65 -0.56
CA THR A 100 -0.64 -7.10 -1.00
C THR A 100 -1.49 -5.91 -1.41
N ALA A 101 -1.53 -4.87 -0.57
CA ALA A 101 -2.24 -3.62 -0.89
C ALA A 101 -1.64 -2.89 -2.10
N LEU A 102 -0.32 -2.80 -2.19
CA LEU A 102 0.37 -2.23 -3.36
C LEU A 102 0.04 -3.00 -4.65
N ALA A 103 -0.07 -4.33 -4.58
CA ALA A 103 -0.44 -5.14 -5.74
C ALA A 103 -1.91 -4.91 -6.13
N CYS A 104 -2.82 -4.76 -5.17
CA CYS A 104 -4.19 -4.32 -5.43
C CYS A 104 -4.25 -2.93 -6.09
N LEU A 105 -3.42 -1.99 -5.65
CA LEU A 105 -3.30 -0.66 -6.25
C LEU A 105 -2.76 -0.73 -7.68
N ALA A 106 -1.78 -1.61 -7.94
CA ALA A 106 -1.29 -1.88 -9.30
C ALA A 106 -2.40 -2.43 -10.22
N VAL A 107 -3.27 -3.32 -9.70
CA VAL A 107 -4.45 -3.79 -10.44
C VAL A 107 -5.42 -2.64 -10.77
N LEU A 108 -5.71 -1.75 -9.82
CA LEU A 108 -6.54 -0.56 -10.08
C LEU A 108 -5.92 0.35 -11.13
N ASP A 109 -4.59 0.41 -11.17
CA ASP A 109 -3.83 1.22 -12.11
C ASP A 109 -3.57 0.54 -13.46
N GLY A 110 -4.24 -0.61 -13.71
CA GLY A 110 -4.25 -1.26 -15.02
C GLY A 110 -3.29 -2.44 -15.18
N VAL A 111 -2.51 -2.81 -14.16
CA VAL A 111 -1.69 -4.04 -14.22
C VAL A 111 -2.60 -5.27 -14.22
N PRO A 112 -2.43 -6.24 -15.13
CA PRO A 112 -3.20 -7.48 -15.13
C PRO A 112 -3.12 -8.20 -13.77
N LYS A 113 -4.24 -8.74 -13.28
CA LYS A 113 -4.33 -9.37 -11.95
C LYS A 113 -3.30 -10.49 -11.73
N GLY A 114 -2.98 -11.25 -12.78
CA GLY A 114 -1.97 -12.32 -12.75
C GLY A 114 -0.53 -11.81 -12.64
N GLU A 115 -0.28 -10.56 -13.01
CA GLU A 115 1.05 -9.95 -13.07
C GLU A 115 1.32 -9.01 -11.89
N ALA A 116 0.27 -8.52 -11.22
CA ALA A 116 0.39 -7.51 -10.16
C ALA A 116 1.34 -7.88 -9.01
N VAL A 117 1.41 -9.16 -8.64
CA VAL A 117 2.37 -9.62 -7.61
C VAL A 117 3.80 -9.54 -8.13
N THR A 118 4.05 -9.96 -9.38
CA THR A 118 5.36 -9.88 -10.03
C THR A 118 5.78 -8.42 -10.15
N TYR A 119 4.87 -7.56 -10.61
CA TYR A 119 5.10 -6.13 -10.74
C TYR A 119 5.60 -5.49 -9.43
N VAL A 120 4.90 -5.72 -8.31
CA VAL A 120 5.31 -5.15 -7.01
C VAL A 120 6.60 -5.78 -6.50
N ARG A 121 6.91 -7.02 -6.85
CA ARG A 121 8.18 -7.64 -6.45
C ARG A 121 9.38 -7.03 -7.16
N GLU A 122 9.22 -6.70 -8.43
CA GLU A 122 10.25 -6.05 -9.24
C GLU A 122 10.43 -4.58 -8.85
N HIS A 123 9.35 -3.85 -8.61
CA HIS A 123 9.38 -2.39 -8.50
C HIS A 123 9.35 -1.86 -7.05
N TYR A 124 9.04 -2.70 -6.06
CA TYR A 124 8.97 -2.29 -4.65
C TYR A 124 9.81 -3.17 -3.72
N ALA A 125 9.54 -4.47 -3.65
CA ALA A 125 10.30 -5.36 -2.78
C ALA A 125 10.21 -6.82 -3.25
N PRO A 126 11.35 -7.53 -3.46
CA PRO A 126 11.34 -8.91 -3.99
C PRO A 126 10.51 -9.92 -3.16
N ARG A 127 10.32 -9.64 -1.87
CA ARG A 127 9.55 -10.48 -0.94
C ARG A 127 8.11 -10.02 -0.73
N ALA A 128 7.64 -9.01 -1.47
CA ALA A 128 6.28 -8.52 -1.37
C ALA A 128 5.26 -9.66 -1.60
N VAL A 129 4.14 -9.58 -0.87
CA VAL A 129 3.08 -10.60 -0.87
C VAL A 129 3.61 -11.94 -0.34
N GLU A 130 3.49 -12.11 0.98
CA GLU A 130 4.17 -13.17 1.73
C GLU A 130 3.45 -14.52 1.59
N THR A 131 2.12 -14.53 1.56
CA THR A 131 1.35 -15.77 1.69
C THR A 131 0.58 -16.15 0.41
N PRO A 132 0.29 -17.45 0.18
CA PRO A 132 -0.49 -17.89 -0.98
C PRO A 132 -1.89 -17.26 -1.05
N TRP A 133 -2.57 -17.09 0.09
CA TRP A 133 -3.90 -16.47 0.12
C TRP A 133 -3.86 -14.97 -0.12
N GLN A 134 -2.77 -14.26 0.22
CA GLN A 134 -2.58 -12.87 -0.21
C GLN A 134 -2.45 -12.78 -1.73
N ARG A 135 -1.70 -13.69 -2.36
CA ARG A 135 -1.63 -13.77 -3.84
C ARG A 135 -2.99 -14.03 -4.46
N ARG A 136 -3.77 -14.98 -3.91
CA ARG A 136 -5.13 -15.27 -4.37
C ARG A 136 -6.08 -14.09 -4.16
N PHE A 137 -5.91 -13.33 -3.08
CA PHE A 137 -6.68 -12.12 -2.82
C PHE A 137 -6.43 -11.06 -3.91
N VAL A 138 -5.16 -10.83 -4.28
CA VAL A 138 -4.81 -9.92 -5.39
C VAL A 138 -5.40 -10.40 -6.71
N ALA A 139 -5.29 -11.69 -7.02
CA ALA A 139 -5.84 -12.26 -8.26
C ALA A 139 -7.36 -12.09 -8.38
N GLY A 140 -8.08 -12.02 -7.26
CA GLY A 140 -9.51 -11.77 -7.20
C GLY A 140 -9.91 -10.30 -7.03
N PHE A 141 -8.96 -9.37 -6.94
CA PHE A 141 -9.23 -7.97 -6.60
C PHE A 141 -9.87 -7.23 -7.78
N ALA A 142 -11.05 -6.62 -7.57
CA ALA A 142 -11.73 -5.61 -8.38
C ALA A 142 -12.95 -5.09 -7.61
#